data_AF-A0AAD2FHK1-F1
#
_entry.id   AF-A0AAD2FHK1-F1
#
_cell.length_a   1.000
_cell.length_b   1.000
_cell.length_c   1.000
_cell.angle_alpha   90.00
_cell.angle_beta   90.00
_cell.angle_gamma   90.00
#
_symmetry.space_group_name_H-M   'P 1'
#
loop_
_entity.id
_entity.type
_entity.pdbx_description
1 polymer ?
#
loop_
_entity_poly.entity_id
_entity_poly.type
_entity_poly.pdbx_seq_one_letter_code
_entity_poly.pdbx_strand_id
1 'polypeptide(L)'
;MATFKFPHIFLTGHPSVGKTTIIKGVQSSIQQKCNGTDGNVTISGFYTEECRNKSGNRIGFDIVYWPTPATRTQKQPSEPQRVALSRMVDRIQKGKPFVGKYLVDIDNVAKYAVGSISAVETVTTSKNQRSPSLVILDEIGKMEMLCPQFIPAVNKLLDDSSNPTTRRVVFGTLPTPRYGRVIPDVESVRARDNVLVLHVTKDNRDELQKLLSEILSKVLLFDISNDDSSGLIKALEPYRYIRPIGASSLSGDKKKEGTNVHKKNQKADKRGTNLSTGESTATSVKPSGPLLSPSIPPKVLIVGETASPLPSNPEYAYCERSMWIVLSKMFDLPTYKPILDPSSASETAMASYKVVKNLALAKGICIWDVLANVHQKSKGRKKQKPVDTPNDIQGLLKKYPSIEMIGFIGQKAHAKYKSLLHDDPAHDDGRDVQLVTLPSSSPSNTRLSVVQKVDAWKSAFEKEMA
;
A
#
# COMPACT_ATOMS: atom_id res chain seq x y z
N MET A 1 -7.88 38.09 19.08
CA MET A 1 -8.87 37.15 18.52
C MET A 1 -8.25 35.75 18.56
N ALA A 2 -8.95 34.76 19.12
CA ALA A 2 -8.45 33.39 19.17
C ALA A 2 -8.33 32.83 17.75
N THR A 3 -7.16 32.32 17.39
CA THR A 3 -6.90 31.70 16.09
C THR A 3 -7.76 30.44 15.97
N PHE A 4 -8.58 30.34 14.92
CA PHE A 4 -9.33 29.11 14.64
C PHE A 4 -8.34 27.95 14.43
N LYS A 5 -8.32 26.99 15.36
CA LYS A 5 -7.32 25.91 15.38
C LYS A 5 -8.01 24.56 15.27
N PHE A 6 -8.50 24.25 14.07
CA PHE A 6 -9.00 22.92 13.71
C PHE A 6 -8.20 22.36 12.53
N PRO A 7 -7.74 21.09 12.57
CA PRO A 7 -6.94 20.53 11.50
C PRO A 7 -7.77 20.31 10.23
N HIS A 8 -7.09 20.38 9.08
CA HIS A 8 -7.63 19.85 7.84
C HIS A 8 -7.76 18.33 7.95
N ILE A 9 -8.84 17.76 7.41
CA ILE A 9 -9.12 16.34 7.53
C ILE A 9 -8.90 15.66 6.19
N PHE A 10 -8.14 14.57 6.20
CA PHE A 10 -7.98 13.73 5.02
C PHE A 10 -8.32 12.27 5.33
N LEU A 11 -9.05 11.62 4.44
CA LEU A 11 -9.34 10.19 4.54
C LEU A 11 -8.31 9.39 3.75
N THR A 12 -7.88 8.27 4.29
CA THR A 12 -7.08 7.29 3.57
C THR A 12 -7.58 5.88 3.86
N GLY A 13 -7.33 4.94 2.96
CA GLY A 13 -7.81 3.57 3.11
C GLY A 13 -7.81 2.85 1.77
N HIS A 14 -8.02 1.53 1.80
CA HIS A 14 -8.01 0.70 0.61
C HIS A 14 -8.99 1.26 -0.46
N PRO A 15 -8.68 1.17 -1.76
CA PRO A 15 -9.62 1.67 -2.76
C PRO A 15 -10.93 0.89 -2.75
N SER A 16 -12.01 1.60 -3.10
CA SER A 16 -13.40 1.12 -3.01
C SER A 16 -13.92 0.85 -1.58
N VAL A 17 -13.26 1.34 -0.53
CA VAL A 17 -13.83 1.32 0.85
C VAL A 17 -14.93 2.37 1.08
N GLY A 18 -15.16 3.29 0.13
CA GLY A 18 -16.24 4.27 0.23
C GLY A 18 -15.84 5.67 0.69
N LYS A 19 -14.56 6.06 0.58
CA LYS A 19 -14.06 7.41 0.97
C LYS A 19 -14.83 8.55 0.30
N THR A 20 -15.02 8.50 -1.02
CA THR A 20 -15.82 9.49 -1.77
C THR A 20 -17.27 9.53 -1.30
N THR A 21 -17.82 8.39 -0.83
CA THR A 21 -19.16 8.38 -0.24
C THR A 21 -19.22 9.12 1.09
N ILE A 22 -18.19 8.99 1.93
CA ILE A 22 -18.06 9.78 3.16
C ILE A 22 -18.03 11.28 2.81
N ILE A 23 -17.20 11.67 1.83
CA ILE A 23 -17.11 13.07 1.37
C ILE A 23 -18.48 13.61 0.99
N LYS A 24 -19.22 12.90 0.14
CA LYS A 24 -20.56 13.30 -0.31
C LYS A 24 -21.56 13.36 0.83
N GLY A 25 -21.51 12.40 1.76
CA GLY A 25 -22.40 12.36 2.93
C GLY A 25 -22.19 13.58 3.83
N VAL A 26 -20.94 13.92 4.11
CA VAL A 26 -20.57 15.11 4.90
C VAL A 26 -21.00 16.39 4.18
N GLN A 27 -20.68 16.52 2.89
CA GLN A 27 -21.08 17.70 2.10
C GLN A 27 -22.60 17.89 2.08
N SER A 28 -23.36 16.82 1.84
CA SER A 28 -24.82 16.84 1.84
C SER A 28 -25.37 17.24 3.22
N SER A 29 -24.81 16.69 4.30
CA SER A 29 -25.22 17.04 5.66
C SER A 29 -24.97 18.51 6.00
N ILE A 30 -23.86 19.09 5.55
CA ILE A 30 -23.53 20.50 5.81
C ILE A 30 -24.46 21.39 5.00
N GLN A 31 -24.65 21.10 3.71
CA GLN A 31 -25.52 21.88 2.84
C GLN A 31 -26.98 21.88 3.32
N GLN A 32 -27.49 20.73 3.79
CA GLN A 32 -28.82 20.64 4.38
C GLN A 32 -28.98 21.51 5.64
N LYS A 33 -27.96 21.55 6.50
CA LYS A 33 -27.98 22.37 7.72
C LYS A 33 -27.85 23.87 7.41
N CYS A 34 -27.05 24.24 6.41
CA CYS A 34 -26.93 25.63 5.95
C CYS A 34 -28.27 26.19 5.44
N ASN A 35 -29.09 25.36 4.77
CA ASN A 35 -30.40 25.81 4.26
C ASN A 35 -31.41 26.17 5.37
N GLY A 36 -31.13 25.87 6.64
CA GLY A 36 -32.01 26.14 7.79
C GLY A 36 -31.42 27.09 8.84
N THR A 37 -30.24 27.69 8.61
CA THR A 37 -29.55 28.57 9.57
C THR A 37 -28.94 29.79 8.88
N ASP A 38 -28.82 30.93 9.57
CA ASP A 38 -28.14 32.15 9.08
C ASP A 38 -26.63 31.97 8.77
N GLY A 39 -26.07 30.78 9.02
CA GLY A 39 -24.68 30.44 8.72
C GLY A 39 -24.50 29.95 7.28
N ASN A 40 -23.94 30.80 6.40
CA ASN A 40 -23.57 30.40 5.05
C ASN A 40 -22.15 29.79 5.03
N VAL A 41 -22.06 28.47 4.85
CA VAL A 41 -20.78 27.78 4.60
C VAL A 41 -20.52 27.74 3.11
N THR A 42 -19.42 28.35 2.68
CA THR A 42 -18.99 28.27 1.28
C THR A 42 -18.35 26.90 1.01
N ILE A 43 -18.92 26.14 0.08
CA ILE A 43 -18.35 24.87 -0.38
C ILE A 43 -17.61 25.11 -1.70
N SER A 44 -16.36 24.65 -1.77
CA SER A 44 -15.52 24.77 -2.95
C SER A 44 -14.64 23.53 -3.15
N GLY A 45 -13.81 23.54 -4.19
CA GLY A 45 -12.95 22.43 -4.55
C GLY A 45 -13.63 21.40 -5.46
N PHE A 46 -13.17 20.15 -5.40
CA PHE A 46 -13.61 19.10 -6.30
C PHE A 46 -13.47 17.70 -5.70
N TYR A 47 -14.19 16.75 -6.30
CA TYR A 47 -13.98 15.33 -6.11
C TYR A 47 -13.94 14.58 -7.44
N THR A 48 -13.44 13.36 -7.42
CA THR A 48 -13.34 12.50 -8.61
C THR A 48 -14.45 11.47 -8.62
N GLU A 49 -14.96 11.16 -9.81
CA GLU A 49 -15.92 10.07 -9.99
C GLU A 49 -15.50 9.12 -11.10
N GLU A 50 -15.79 7.84 -10.90
CA GLU A 50 -15.56 6.82 -11.90
C GLU A 50 -16.64 6.87 -12.99
N CYS A 51 -16.23 7.05 -14.25
CA CYS A 51 -17.11 6.95 -15.40
C CYS A 51 -17.19 5.50 -15.88
N ARG A 52 -18.40 4.96 -15.98
CA ARG A 52 -18.67 3.62 -16.54
C ARG A 52 -19.52 3.73 -17.80
N ASN A 53 -19.29 2.83 -18.76
CA ASN A 53 -20.18 2.72 -19.93
C ASN A 53 -21.47 1.97 -19.57
N LYS A 54 -22.39 1.85 -20.55
CA LYS A 54 -23.65 1.11 -20.42
C LYS A 54 -23.46 -0.36 -20.00
N SER A 55 -22.30 -0.95 -20.29
CA SER A 55 -21.94 -2.33 -19.92
C SER A 55 -21.28 -2.44 -18.54
N GLY A 56 -21.20 -1.35 -17.77
CA GLY A 56 -20.59 -1.32 -16.43
C GLY A 56 -19.06 -1.25 -16.42
N ASN A 57 -18.39 -1.25 -17.58
CA ASN A 57 -16.95 -1.15 -17.69
C ASN A 57 -16.46 0.28 -17.44
N ARG A 58 -15.40 0.42 -16.65
CA ARG A 58 -14.76 1.73 -16.41
C ARG A 58 -14.14 2.28 -17.70
N ILE A 59 -14.61 3.46 -18.10
CA ILE A 59 -14.16 4.20 -19.30
C ILE A 59 -13.39 5.48 -18.98
N GLY A 60 -13.32 5.89 -17.72
CA GLY A 60 -12.60 7.10 -17.34
C GLY A 60 -12.92 7.58 -15.95
N PHE A 61 -12.56 8.83 -15.70
CA PHE A 61 -12.85 9.55 -14.48
C PHE A 61 -13.28 10.97 -14.81
N ASP A 62 -14.15 11.54 -14.00
CA ASP A 62 -14.59 12.93 -14.09
C ASP A 62 -14.10 13.72 -12.88
N ILE A 63 -13.82 15.01 -13.11
CA ILE A 63 -13.72 16.02 -12.06
C ILE A 63 -15.14 16.54 -11.85
N VAL A 64 -15.63 16.42 -10.63
CA VAL A 64 -16.86 17.07 -10.17
C VAL A 64 -16.47 18.20 -9.24
N TYR A 65 -16.67 19.45 -9.65
CA TYR A 65 -16.13 20.63 -8.96
C TYR A 65 -17.22 21.68 -8.72
N TRP A 66 -17.02 22.51 -7.70
CA TRP A 66 -17.86 23.69 -7.48
C TRP A 66 -17.31 24.88 -8.27
N PRO A 67 -18.11 25.47 -9.20
CA PRO A 67 -17.67 26.62 -9.98
C PRO A 67 -17.40 27.82 -9.08
N THR A 68 -16.29 28.49 -9.37
CA THR A 68 -15.86 29.75 -8.74
C THR A 68 -16.26 30.92 -9.64
N PRO A 69 -16.30 32.17 -9.16
CA PRO A 69 -16.63 33.33 -10.01
C PRO A 69 -15.79 33.41 -11.30
N ALA A 70 -14.52 32.98 -11.25
CA ALA A 70 -13.63 32.90 -12.40
C ALA A 70 -13.98 31.80 -13.43
N THR A 71 -14.73 30.77 -13.02
CA THR A 71 -15.14 29.64 -13.88
C THR A 71 -16.65 29.61 -14.15
N ARG A 72 -17.41 30.48 -13.49
CA ARG A 72 -18.86 30.58 -13.59
C ARG A 72 -19.26 31.40 -14.82
N THR A 73 -20.04 30.80 -15.70
CA THR A 73 -20.79 31.58 -16.70
C THR A 73 -22.03 32.17 -16.01
N GLN A 74 -22.44 33.39 -16.37
CA GLN A 74 -23.50 34.18 -15.68
C GLN A 74 -24.86 33.45 -15.52
N LYS A 75 -25.07 32.31 -16.20
CA LYS A 75 -26.31 31.51 -16.19
C LYS A 75 -26.25 30.23 -15.36
N GLN A 76 -25.14 29.91 -14.68
CA GLN A 76 -24.98 28.58 -14.08
C GLN A 76 -25.35 28.49 -12.57
N PRO A 77 -26.02 27.40 -12.16
CA PRO A 77 -26.50 27.17 -10.79
C PRO A 77 -25.35 26.90 -9.79
N SER A 78 -25.68 26.92 -8.50
CA SER A 78 -24.81 26.62 -7.35
C SER A 78 -24.46 25.13 -7.18
N GLU A 79 -24.77 24.32 -8.18
CA GLU A 79 -24.53 22.88 -8.18
C GLU A 79 -23.14 22.54 -8.72
N PRO A 80 -22.56 21.41 -8.28
CA PRO A 80 -21.27 20.97 -8.78
C PRO A 80 -21.36 20.59 -10.27
N GLN A 81 -20.36 21.02 -11.03
CA GLN A 81 -20.24 20.74 -12.46
C GLN A 81 -19.28 19.60 -12.73
N ARG A 82 -19.42 19.00 -13.91
CA ARG A 82 -18.68 17.81 -14.30
C ARG A 82 -17.89 18.04 -15.58
N VAL A 83 -16.62 17.68 -15.56
CA VAL A 83 -15.73 17.69 -16.72
C VAL A 83 -14.88 16.42 -16.73
N ALA A 84 -14.37 16.03 -17.89
CA ALA A 84 -13.52 14.85 -17.99
C ALA A 84 -12.18 15.07 -17.29
N LEU A 85 -11.84 14.23 -16.31
CA LEU A 85 -10.48 14.13 -15.77
C LEU A 85 -9.61 13.29 -16.71
N SER A 86 -10.14 12.13 -17.08
CA SER A 86 -9.45 11.20 -17.94
C SER A 86 -10.40 10.27 -18.68
N ARG A 87 -9.97 9.78 -19.84
CA ARG A 87 -10.72 8.83 -20.67
C ARG A 87 -9.82 7.70 -21.14
N MET A 88 -10.41 6.51 -21.25
CA MET A 88 -9.75 5.36 -21.83
C MET A 88 -9.55 5.61 -23.33
N VAL A 89 -8.36 5.30 -23.83
CA VAL A 89 -8.04 5.37 -25.25
C VAL A 89 -7.44 4.04 -25.70
N ASP A 90 -7.58 3.71 -26.97
CA ASP A 90 -7.17 2.41 -27.50
C ASP A 90 -5.65 2.24 -27.60
N ARG A 91 -4.91 3.35 -27.70
CA ARG A 91 -3.44 3.35 -27.85
C ARG A 91 -2.78 4.39 -26.96
N ILE A 92 -1.78 3.93 -26.20
CA ILE A 92 -0.92 4.80 -25.39
C ILE A 92 0.10 5.47 -26.31
N GLN A 93 0.05 6.79 -26.37
CA GLN A 93 1.01 7.62 -27.10
C GLN A 93 2.15 8.04 -26.18
N LYS A 94 3.40 7.92 -26.64
CA LYS A 94 4.58 8.33 -25.87
C LYS A 94 4.58 9.86 -25.68
N GLY A 95 4.86 10.34 -24.47
CA GLY A 95 4.91 11.76 -24.14
C GLY A 95 3.57 12.41 -23.75
N LYS A 96 2.46 11.68 -23.85
CA LYS A 96 1.15 12.15 -23.38
C LYS A 96 0.91 11.75 -21.90
N PRO A 97 0.10 12.51 -21.16
CA PRO A 97 -0.12 12.31 -19.72
C PRO A 97 -1.04 11.12 -19.43
N PHE A 98 -0.44 9.93 -19.34
CA PHE A 98 -1.17 8.69 -19.11
C PHE A 98 -1.06 8.16 -17.67
N VAL A 99 -2.19 7.65 -17.14
CA VAL A 99 -2.21 6.79 -15.95
C VAL A 99 -2.85 5.45 -16.33
N GLY A 100 -2.02 4.42 -16.51
CA GLY A 100 -2.48 3.13 -17.01
C GLY A 100 -3.00 3.25 -18.43
N LYS A 101 -4.29 3.01 -18.64
CA LYS A 101 -4.98 3.12 -19.94
C LYS A 101 -5.74 4.44 -20.13
N TYR A 102 -5.68 5.36 -19.15
CA TYR A 102 -6.44 6.60 -19.17
C TYR A 102 -5.53 7.77 -19.56
N LEU A 103 -5.90 8.49 -20.61
CA LEU A 103 -5.32 9.78 -20.98
C LEU A 103 -5.91 10.84 -20.05
N VAL A 104 -5.06 11.55 -19.32
CA VAL A 104 -5.45 12.63 -18.40
C VAL A 104 -5.52 13.94 -19.16
N ASP A 105 -6.57 14.71 -18.92
CA ASP A 105 -6.73 16.05 -19.45
C ASP A 105 -6.12 17.07 -18.48
N ILE A 106 -4.85 17.44 -18.70
CA ILE A 106 -4.11 18.37 -17.82
C ILE A 106 -4.78 19.75 -17.81
N ASP A 107 -5.34 20.18 -18.93
CA ASP A 107 -5.98 21.50 -19.05
C ASP A 107 -7.25 21.55 -18.20
N ASN A 108 -8.05 20.47 -18.19
CA ASN A 108 -9.18 20.36 -17.28
C ASN A 108 -8.75 20.33 -15.80
N VAL A 109 -7.65 19.66 -15.47
CA VAL A 109 -7.11 19.68 -14.09
C VAL A 109 -6.70 21.09 -13.69
N ALA A 110 -5.95 21.80 -14.53
CA ALA A 110 -5.52 23.17 -14.25
C ALA A 110 -6.71 24.13 -14.14
N LYS A 111 -7.67 24.03 -15.06
CA LYS A 111 -8.79 24.96 -15.10
C LYS A 111 -9.83 24.71 -14.00
N TYR A 112 -10.16 23.45 -13.73
CA TYR A 112 -11.32 23.12 -12.89
C TYR A 112 -10.92 22.56 -11.52
N ALA A 113 -9.95 21.64 -11.44
CA ALA A 113 -9.47 21.17 -10.13
C ALA A 113 -8.65 22.25 -9.42
N VAL A 114 -7.60 22.77 -10.06
CA VAL A 114 -6.78 23.85 -9.49
C VAL A 114 -7.57 25.15 -9.35
N GLY A 115 -8.38 25.51 -10.35
CA GLY A 115 -9.25 26.68 -10.29
C GLY A 115 -10.25 26.65 -9.13
N SER A 116 -10.86 25.49 -8.83
CA SER A 116 -11.84 25.36 -7.74
C SER A 116 -11.23 25.43 -6.33
N ILE A 117 -9.95 25.09 -6.16
CA ILE A 117 -9.24 25.19 -4.88
C ILE A 117 -8.45 26.50 -4.72
N SER A 118 -8.11 27.18 -5.82
CA SER A 118 -7.33 28.42 -5.79
C SER A 118 -8.20 29.66 -5.67
N ALA A 119 -9.40 29.64 -6.25
CA ALA A 119 -10.35 30.75 -6.19
C ALA A 119 -11.29 30.65 -4.97
N VAL A 120 -10.78 30.13 -3.85
CA VAL A 120 -11.45 30.21 -2.53
C VAL A 120 -11.27 31.62 -1.99
N GLU A 121 -11.83 32.59 -2.72
CA GLU A 121 -11.96 33.96 -2.27
C GLU A 121 -13.01 34.01 -1.17
N THR A 122 -12.59 34.47 0.00
CA THR A 122 -13.47 34.64 1.15
C THR A 122 -14.48 35.75 0.84
N VAL A 123 -15.76 35.40 0.78
CA VAL A 123 -16.83 36.40 0.78
C VAL A 123 -16.80 37.08 2.15
N THR A 124 -16.41 38.35 2.16
CA THR A 124 -16.40 39.20 3.34
C THR A 124 -17.85 39.56 3.66
N THR A 125 -18.35 39.13 4.82
CA THR A 125 -19.67 39.59 5.29
C THR A 125 -19.56 41.01 5.85
N SER A 126 -20.68 41.73 5.89
CA SER A 126 -20.81 43.13 6.32
C SER A 126 -20.34 43.43 7.77
N LYS A 127 -19.90 42.42 8.53
CA LYS A 127 -19.38 42.51 9.90
C LYS A 127 -17.87 42.22 10.03
N ASN A 128 -17.08 42.30 8.95
CA ASN A 128 -15.64 41.97 8.95
C ASN A 128 -15.30 40.53 9.40
N GLN A 129 -16.30 39.64 9.50
CA GLN A 129 -16.11 38.21 9.73
C GLN A 129 -16.17 37.48 8.38
N ARG A 130 -15.10 36.75 8.05
CA ARG A 130 -15.05 35.91 6.85
C ARG A 130 -15.97 34.69 7.05
N SER A 131 -16.76 34.37 6.04
CA SER A 131 -17.64 33.20 6.06
C SER A 131 -16.83 31.89 6.18
N PRO A 132 -17.33 30.89 6.93
CA PRO A 132 -16.70 29.59 7.01
C PRO A 132 -16.65 28.92 5.63
N SER A 133 -15.56 28.20 5.36
CA SER A 133 -15.38 27.50 4.08
C SER A 133 -14.99 26.04 4.27
N LEU A 134 -15.66 25.17 3.52
CA LEU A 134 -15.33 23.76 3.37
C LEU A 134 -14.77 23.54 1.97
N VAL A 135 -13.50 23.16 1.88
CA VAL A 135 -12.86 22.89 0.58
C VAL A 135 -12.72 21.39 0.41
N ILE A 136 -13.43 20.83 -0.56
CA ILE A 136 -13.38 19.41 -0.89
C ILE A 136 -12.19 19.13 -1.80
N LEU A 137 -11.39 18.13 -1.44
CA LEU A 137 -10.20 17.74 -2.19
C LEU A 137 -10.07 16.22 -2.26
N ASP A 138 -10.88 15.57 -3.10
CA ASP A 138 -10.78 14.11 -3.27
C ASP A 138 -9.58 13.71 -4.13
N GLU A 139 -8.97 12.59 -3.78
CA GLU A 139 -7.85 11.92 -4.44
C GLU A 139 -6.71 12.87 -4.83
N ILE A 140 -5.90 13.31 -3.86
CA ILE A 140 -4.55 13.88 -4.16
C ILE A 140 -3.68 12.77 -4.73
N GLY A 141 -3.87 12.47 -6.01
CA GLY A 141 -3.45 11.23 -6.62
C GLY A 141 -2.56 11.45 -7.83
N LYS A 142 -2.21 10.33 -8.46
CA LYS A 142 -1.29 10.33 -9.58
C LYS A 142 -1.87 11.07 -10.81
N MET A 143 -3.20 11.13 -10.98
CA MET A 143 -3.80 11.72 -12.17
C MET A 143 -3.73 13.25 -12.11
N GLU A 144 -4.09 13.82 -10.97
CA GLU A 144 -4.11 15.25 -10.69
C GLU A 144 -2.69 15.81 -10.67
N MET A 145 -1.74 15.05 -10.10
CA MET A 145 -0.32 15.41 -10.04
C MET A 145 0.40 15.42 -11.40
N LEU A 146 -0.22 14.96 -12.48
CA LEU A 146 0.33 15.20 -13.83
C LEU A 146 0.20 16.67 -14.25
N CYS A 147 -0.67 17.44 -13.59
CA CYS A 147 -0.72 18.89 -13.72
C CYS A 147 0.32 19.52 -12.78
N PRO A 148 1.32 20.25 -13.29
CA PRO A 148 2.39 20.85 -12.46
C PRO A 148 1.87 21.87 -11.44
N GLN A 149 0.72 22.49 -11.69
CA GLN A 149 0.13 23.52 -10.82
C GLN A 149 -0.61 22.93 -9.62
N PHE A 150 -0.91 21.61 -9.62
CA PHE A 150 -1.80 21.00 -8.65
C PHE A 150 -1.23 21.00 -7.22
N ILE A 151 -0.05 20.42 -7.01
CA ILE A 151 0.58 20.37 -5.68
C ILE A 151 0.89 21.77 -5.12
N PRO A 152 1.43 22.72 -5.90
CA PRO A 152 1.58 24.11 -5.44
C PRO A 152 0.27 24.72 -4.93
N ALA A 153 -0.85 24.52 -5.64
CA ALA A 153 -2.16 25.02 -5.24
C ALA A 153 -2.68 24.35 -3.96
N VAL A 154 -2.47 23.03 -3.81
CA VAL A 154 -2.80 22.29 -2.58
C VAL A 154 -2.00 22.83 -1.39
N ASN A 155 -0.69 23.02 -1.54
CA ASN A 155 0.15 23.54 -0.45
C ASN A 155 -0.30 24.94 -0.04
N LYS A 156 -0.52 25.83 -1.01
CA LYS A 156 -1.04 27.19 -0.75
C LYS A 156 -2.38 27.15 0.00
N LEU A 157 -3.31 26.29 -0.42
CA LEU A 157 -4.60 26.12 0.25
C LEU A 157 -4.44 25.72 1.74
N LEU A 158 -3.51 24.81 2.02
CA LEU A 158 -3.22 24.33 3.38
C LEU A 158 -2.43 25.36 4.21
N ASP A 159 -1.61 26.21 3.58
CA ASP A 159 -0.84 27.28 4.22
C ASP A 159 -1.72 28.49 4.59
N ASP A 160 -2.66 28.88 3.71
CA ASP A 160 -3.56 30.02 3.89
C ASP A 160 -4.53 29.87 5.08
N SER A 161 -4.58 28.68 5.69
CA SER A 161 -5.31 28.41 6.95
C SER A 161 -4.63 29.00 8.19
N SER A 162 -3.37 29.43 8.07
CA SER A 162 -2.63 30.11 9.14
C SER A 162 -3.11 31.54 9.41
N ASN A 163 -4.00 32.07 8.57
CA ASN A 163 -4.60 33.38 8.78
C ASN A 163 -5.67 33.31 9.90
N PRO A 164 -5.52 34.05 11.02
CA PRO A 164 -6.45 34.00 12.16
C PRO A 164 -7.90 34.37 11.84
N THR A 165 -8.13 34.94 10.65
CA THR A 165 -9.44 35.45 10.22
C THR A 165 -10.18 34.51 9.28
N THR A 166 -9.59 33.37 8.87
CA THR A 166 -10.21 32.42 7.93
C THR A 166 -10.64 31.13 8.64
N ARG A 167 -11.96 30.92 8.77
CA ARG A 167 -12.52 29.66 9.27
C ARG A 167 -12.63 28.64 8.13
N ARG A 168 -11.50 28.01 7.76
CA ARG A 168 -11.42 27.08 6.63
C ARG A 168 -11.05 25.66 7.06
N VAL A 169 -11.80 24.68 6.57
CA VAL A 169 -11.45 23.26 6.68
C VAL A 169 -11.31 22.67 5.30
N VAL A 170 -10.15 22.10 4.99
CA VAL A 170 -9.96 21.25 3.82
C VAL A 170 -10.36 19.83 4.22
N PHE A 171 -11.24 19.23 3.43
CA PHE A 171 -11.70 17.86 3.62
C PHE A 171 -11.47 17.04 2.35
N GLY A 172 -10.58 16.06 2.41
CA GLY A 172 -10.13 15.38 1.21
C GLY A 172 -9.77 13.92 1.39
N THR A 173 -9.16 13.32 0.36
CA THR A 173 -8.59 11.99 0.49
C THR A 173 -7.14 11.94 0.03
N LEU A 174 -6.35 11.14 0.74
CA LEU A 174 -4.97 10.84 0.40
C LEU A 174 -4.86 9.38 -0.02
N PRO A 175 -4.21 9.08 -1.15
CA PRO A 175 -4.01 7.71 -1.59
C PRO A 175 -3.17 6.96 -0.56
N THR A 176 -3.62 5.78 -0.18
CA THR A 176 -2.80 4.90 0.66
C THR A 176 -1.63 4.38 -0.18
N PRO A 177 -0.40 4.41 0.34
CA PRO A 177 0.76 3.81 -0.30
C PRO A 177 0.50 2.35 -0.68
N ARG A 178 0.63 2.02 -1.96
CA ARG A 178 0.39 0.66 -2.47
C ARG A 178 1.70 -0.02 -2.83
N TYR A 179 1.94 -1.25 -2.39
CA TYR A 179 3.15 -2.01 -2.79
C TYR A 179 4.47 -1.27 -2.47
N GLY A 180 4.50 -0.61 -1.31
CA GLY A 180 5.56 0.29 -0.90
C GLY A 180 5.57 1.63 -1.61
N ARG A 181 4.79 1.83 -2.69
CA ARG A 181 4.83 3.04 -3.50
C ARG A 181 4.42 4.28 -2.68
N VAL A 182 5.37 5.17 -2.39
CA VAL A 182 5.12 6.40 -1.62
C VAL A 182 5.30 7.61 -2.54
N ILE A 183 4.23 8.37 -2.72
CA ILE A 183 4.27 9.61 -3.50
C ILE A 183 4.81 10.72 -2.57
N PRO A 184 5.99 11.32 -2.83
CA PRO A 184 6.60 12.30 -1.92
C PRO A 184 5.68 13.46 -1.57
N ASP A 185 4.98 14.03 -2.56
CA ASP A 185 4.08 15.16 -2.36
C ASP A 185 2.83 14.80 -1.52
N VAL A 186 2.40 13.54 -1.54
CA VAL A 186 1.31 13.06 -0.67
C VAL A 186 1.80 12.92 0.77
N GLU A 187 3.04 12.49 0.97
CA GLU A 187 3.62 12.43 2.32
C GLU A 187 3.91 13.80 2.90
N SER A 188 4.31 14.78 2.08
CA SER A 188 4.53 16.15 2.57
C SER A 188 3.22 16.74 3.07
N VAL A 189 2.10 16.55 2.36
CA VAL A 189 0.76 16.94 2.83
C VAL A 189 0.39 16.22 4.13
N ARG A 190 0.63 14.91 4.20
CA ARG A 190 0.33 14.09 5.40
C ARG A 190 1.15 14.48 6.62
N ALA A 191 2.37 14.96 6.43
CA ALA A 191 3.31 15.28 7.51
C ALA A 191 3.06 16.65 8.16
N ARG A 192 2.09 17.43 7.65
CA ARG A 192 1.82 18.77 8.17
C ARG A 192 1.11 18.70 9.53
N ASP A 193 1.51 19.57 10.45
CA ASP A 193 0.92 19.64 11.78
C ASP A 193 -0.55 20.09 11.78
N ASN A 194 -0.97 20.80 10.72
CA ASN A 194 -2.35 21.22 10.51
C ASN A 194 -3.20 20.20 9.73
N VAL A 195 -2.73 18.96 9.55
CA VAL A 195 -3.43 17.89 8.84
C VAL A 195 -3.66 16.68 9.74
N LEU A 196 -4.91 16.24 9.84
CA LEU A 196 -5.33 15.00 10.48
C LEU A 196 -5.74 14.00 9.40
N VAL A 197 -5.06 12.86 9.35
CA VAL A 197 -5.38 11.79 8.40
C VAL A 197 -6.10 10.65 9.12
N LEU A 198 -7.23 10.20 8.58
CA LEU A 198 -8.10 9.18 9.16
C LEU A 198 -8.15 7.93 8.28
N HIS A 199 -8.05 6.75 8.89
CA HIS A 199 -8.07 5.47 8.23
C HIS A 199 -9.51 4.93 8.09
N VAL A 200 -9.92 4.72 6.84
CA VAL A 200 -11.24 4.20 6.47
C VAL A 200 -11.12 2.72 6.08
N THR A 201 -11.87 1.89 6.79
CA THR A 201 -12.12 0.47 6.47
C THR A 201 -13.59 0.30 6.08
N LYS A 202 -13.98 -0.90 5.65
CA LYS A 202 -15.41 -1.17 5.40
C LYS A 202 -16.22 -1.14 6.70
N ASP A 203 -15.63 -1.60 7.79
CA ASP A 203 -16.31 -1.78 9.07
C ASP A 203 -16.56 -0.43 9.77
N ASN A 204 -15.67 0.54 9.58
CA ASN A 204 -15.73 1.82 10.28
C ASN A 204 -16.29 2.98 9.45
N ARG A 205 -16.59 2.74 8.16
CA ARG A 205 -16.96 3.76 7.18
C ARG A 205 -18.19 4.55 7.59
N ASP A 206 -19.26 3.86 7.94
CA ASP A 206 -20.57 4.47 8.16
C ASP A 206 -20.60 5.24 9.49
N GLU A 207 -19.97 4.68 10.53
CA GLU A 207 -19.75 5.35 11.81
C GLU A 207 -18.91 6.62 11.64
N LEU A 208 -17.78 6.52 10.94
CA LEU A 208 -16.90 7.65 10.68
C LEU A 208 -17.59 8.74 9.85
N GLN A 209 -18.44 8.37 8.89
CA GLN A 209 -19.23 9.33 8.11
C GLN A 209 -20.17 10.13 9.01
N LYS A 210 -20.90 9.46 9.90
CA LYS A 210 -21.81 10.12 10.85
C LYS A 210 -21.04 11.08 11.76
N LEU A 211 -19.95 10.60 12.34
CA LEU A 211 -19.10 11.38 13.24
C LEU A 211 -18.50 12.62 12.55
N LEU A 212 -17.95 12.48 11.34
CA LEU A 212 -17.41 13.61 10.57
C LEU A 212 -18.49 14.61 10.18
N SER A 213 -19.69 14.14 9.83
CA SER A 213 -20.81 15.01 9.49
C SER A 213 -21.20 15.87 10.69
N GLU A 214 -21.26 15.30 11.89
CA GLU A 214 -21.55 16.01 13.13
C GLU A 214 -20.44 17.01 13.51
N ILE A 215 -19.18 16.56 13.52
CA ILE A 215 -18.03 17.38 13.89
C ILE A 215 -17.86 18.55 12.93
N LEU A 216 -17.82 18.30 11.61
CA LEU A 216 -17.59 19.36 10.63
C LEU A 216 -18.76 20.35 10.56
N SER A 217 -20.00 19.88 10.78
CA SER A 217 -21.14 20.80 10.94
C SER A 217 -20.93 21.72 12.14
N LYS A 218 -20.56 21.18 13.31
CA LYS A 218 -20.28 22.00 14.50
C LYS A 218 -19.16 23.00 14.21
N VAL A 219 -18.06 22.51 13.67
CA VAL A 219 -16.79 23.24 13.42
C VAL A 219 -16.91 24.28 12.32
N LEU A 220 -17.94 24.24 11.48
CA LEU A 220 -18.15 25.26 10.45
C LEU A 220 -19.32 26.19 10.78
N LEU A 221 -20.35 25.73 11.49
CA LEU A 221 -21.59 26.51 11.70
C LEU A 221 -21.67 27.26 13.02
N PHE A 222 -20.94 26.84 14.07
CA PHE A 222 -21.09 27.41 15.42
C PHE A 222 -19.76 27.90 15.96
N ASP A 223 -19.64 29.07 16.57
CA ASP A 223 -18.37 29.43 17.22
C ASP A 223 -18.04 28.47 18.36
N ILE A 224 -16.98 27.67 18.18
CA ILE A 224 -16.54 26.64 19.12
C ILE A 224 -15.36 27.19 19.92
N SER A 225 -15.33 26.95 21.22
CA SER A 225 -14.15 27.24 22.05
C SER A 225 -12.96 26.34 21.65
N ASN A 226 -11.74 26.75 22.01
CA ASN A 226 -10.56 25.91 21.75
C ASN A 226 -10.63 24.57 22.52
N ASP A 227 -11.25 24.56 23.70
CA ASP A 227 -11.37 23.36 24.53
C ASP A 227 -12.34 22.35 23.93
N ASP A 228 -13.50 22.83 23.46
CA ASP A 228 -14.48 22.01 22.73
C ASP A 228 -13.90 21.44 21.42
N SER A 229 -13.12 22.24 20.69
CA SER A 229 -12.43 21.79 19.47
C SER A 229 -11.48 20.63 19.75
N SER A 230 -10.80 20.65 20.90
CA SER A 230 -9.92 19.55 21.32
C SER A 230 -10.69 18.26 21.60
N GLY A 231 -11.88 18.36 22.21
CA GLY A 231 -12.78 17.23 22.46
C GLY A 231 -13.27 16.58 21.17
N LEU A 232 -13.62 17.40 20.17
CA LEU A 232 -14.02 16.92 18.85
C LEU A 232 -12.87 16.22 18.12
N ILE A 233 -11.64 16.73 18.23
CA ILE A 233 -10.45 16.08 17.66
C ILE A 233 -10.17 14.74 18.35
N LYS A 234 -10.29 14.68 19.69
CA LYS A 234 -10.11 13.42 20.45
C LYS A 234 -11.08 12.32 20.01
N ALA A 235 -12.32 12.67 19.64
CA ALA A 235 -13.29 11.71 19.14
C ALA A 235 -12.86 11.05 17.80
N LEU A 236 -11.99 11.71 17.03
CA LEU A 236 -11.45 11.20 15.77
C LEU A 236 -10.15 10.40 15.95
N GLU A 237 -9.53 10.44 17.12
CA GLU A 237 -8.25 9.78 17.40
C GLU A 237 -8.27 8.26 17.17
N PRO A 238 -9.34 7.50 17.50
CA PRO A 238 -9.41 6.06 17.20
C PRO A 238 -9.28 5.73 15.71
N TYR A 239 -9.60 6.70 14.85
CA TYR A 239 -9.54 6.57 13.39
C TYR A 239 -8.22 7.09 12.83
N ARG A 240 -7.32 7.65 13.65
CA ARG A 240 -6.12 8.31 13.17
C ARG A 240 -5.21 7.34 12.42
N TYR A 241 -4.80 7.75 11.24
CA TYR A 241 -3.86 7.02 10.40
C TYR A 241 -2.42 7.27 10.90
N ILE A 242 -1.95 6.39 11.78
CA ILE A 242 -0.59 6.44 12.31
C ILE A 242 0.31 5.56 11.45
N ARG A 243 1.01 6.20 10.51
CA ARG A 243 2.09 5.59 9.71
C ARG A 243 3.35 6.44 9.79
N PRO A 244 4.53 5.87 10.09
CA PRO A 244 5.78 6.64 10.01
C PRO A 244 6.05 7.19 8.60
N ILE A 245 6.49 8.44 8.53
CA ILE A 245 6.72 9.16 7.27
C ILE A 245 7.75 8.38 6.43
N GLY A 246 7.30 7.88 5.27
CA GLY A 246 8.10 7.03 4.37
C GLY A 246 7.92 5.50 4.48
N ALA A 247 6.99 4.98 5.31
CA ALA A 247 6.81 3.53 5.51
C ALA A 247 6.12 2.77 4.35
N SER A 248 6.33 1.49 4.06
CA SER A 248 5.56 0.82 2.98
C SER A 248 4.12 0.42 3.36
N SER A 249 3.79 0.50 4.65
CA SER A 249 2.51 0.14 5.27
C SER A 249 2.35 0.89 6.59
N LEU A 250 1.13 0.91 7.17
CA LEU A 250 0.78 1.57 8.44
C LEU A 250 1.73 1.22 9.60
N SER A 251 2.31 0.01 9.59
CA SER A 251 3.46 -0.35 10.40
C SER A 251 4.73 0.32 9.84
N GLY A 252 5.26 1.34 10.53
CA GLY A 252 6.61 1.84 10.25
C GLY A 252 7.63 0.69 10.21
N ASP A 253 8.57 0.61 9.29
CA ASP A 253 9.11 1.68 8.47
C ASP A 253 9.71 1.12 7.17
N LYS A 254 9.68 1.99 6.16
CA LYS A 254 10.34 2.06 4.84
C LYS A 254 10.52 0.75 4.05
N LYS A 255 10.13 0.64 2.78
CA LYS A 255 10.17 1.61 1.69
C LYS A 255 9.62 0.86 0.48
N LYS A 256 8.84 1.56 -0.32
CA LYS A 256 9.05 1.75 -1.76
C LYS A 256 9.48 0.58 -2.63
N GLU A 257 8.87 0.30 -3.77
CA GLU A 257 7.81 0.99 -4.51
C GLU A 257 7.69 0.22 -5.83
N GLY A 258 7.00 -0.92 -5.81
CA GLY A 258 6.21 -1.43 -6.93
C GLY A 258 6.83 -1.88 -8.26
N THR A 259 6.07 -2.79 -8.87
CA THR A 259 5.38 -2.66 -10.17
C THR A 259 6.16 -2.14 -11.40
N ASN A 260 6.35 -3.01 -12.41
CA ASN A 260 5.66 -2.94 -13.72
C ASN A 260 6.43 -3.74 -14.80
N VAL A 261 5.83 -4.80 -15.38
CA VAL A 261 4.95 -4.79 -16.58
C VAL A 261 5.71 -4.75 -17.93
N HIS A 262 5.70 -5.93 -18.59
CA HIS A 262 5.37 -6.22 -20.00
C HIS A 262 6.41 -6.35 -21.15
N LYS A 263 6.15 -7.45 -21.89
CA LYS A 263 6.21 -7.78 -23.35
C LYS A 263 7.57 -8.19 -23.94
N LYS A 264 7.71 -9.47 -24.37
CA LYS A 264 7.49 -10.08 -25.72
C LYS A 264 8.53 -9.56 -26.73
N ASN A 265 9.21 -10.32 -27.59
CA ASN A 265 9.27 -11.74 -27.96
C ASN A 265 10.59 -11.89 -28.77
N GLN A 266 11.19 -13.10 -28.79
CA GLN A 266 11.82 -13.82 -29.92
C GLN A 266 12.58 -12.98 -31.00
N LYS A 267 13.83 -13.28 -31.39
CA LYS A 267 14.34 -14.55 -31.98
C LYS A 267 15.82 -14.34 -32.37
N ALA A 268 16.62 -15.43 -32.34
CA ALA A 268 17.76 -15.82 -33.22
C ALA A 268 18.85 -14.75 -33.57
N ASP A 269 20.12 -15.05 -33.81
CA ASP A 269 20.82 -16.29 -34.13
C ASP A 269 22.33 -16.08 -33.84
N LYS A 270 23.05 -17.18 -33.99
CA LYS A 270 24.46 -17.51 -33.76
C LYS A 270 25.55 -16.58 -34.34
N ARG A 271 26.74 -16.80 -33.72
CA ARG A 271 28.13 -16.78 -34.25
C ARG A 271 28.87 -15.44 -34.34
N GLY A 272 30.10 -15.45 -33.80
CA GLY A 272 31.13 -14.48 -34.17
C GLY A 272 32.16 -14.27 -33.05
N THR A 273 33.36 -14.78 -33.28
CA THR A 273 34.54 -14.78 -32.40
C THR A 273 35.19 -13.42 -32.21
N ASN A 274 35.94 -13.32 -31.10
CA ASN A 274 37.19 -12.56 -30.88
C ASN A 274 37.20 -11.22 -30.09
N LEU A 275 38.07 -11.29 -29.07
CA LEU A 275 39.02 -10.30 -28.56
C LEU A 275 38.57 -9.16 -27.63
N SER A 276 39.10 -9.30 -26.41
CA SER A 276 39.79 -8.30 -25.59
C SER A 276 39.00 -7.25 -24.78
N THR A 277 39.35 -7.25 -23.49
CA THR A 277 39.42 -6.14 -22.53
C THR A 277 38.12 -5.57 -21.96
N GLY A 278 37.99 -5.72 -20.63
CA GLY A 278 37.10 -4.93 -19.79
C GLY A 278 36.27 -5.77 -18.81
N GLU A 279 36.90 -6.31 -17.75
CA GLU A 279 36.16 -6.84 -16.60
C GLU A 279 35.26 -5.76 -16.00
N SER A 280 33.94 -6.01 -16.03
CA SER A 280 32.98 -5.38 -15.13
C SER A 280 32.25 -6.50 -14.40
N THR A 281 32.70 -6.76 -13.18
CA THR A 281 32.22 -7.80 -12.28
C THR A 281 30.79 -7.49 -11.81
N ALA A 282 29.79 -8.00 -12.53
CA ALA A 282 28.44 -8.12 -11.99
C ALA A 282 28.41 -9.29 -11.00
N THR A 283 28.42 -9.00 -9.70
CA THR A 283 28.33 -9.99 -8.62
C THR A 283 27.02 -10.79 -8.72
N SER A 284 27.14 -12.03 -9.18
CA SER A 284 26.09 -13.06 -9.12
C SER A 284 25.89 -13.46 -7.65
N VAL A 285 24.75 -13.08 -7.05
CA VAL A 285 24.41 -13.46 -5.68
C VAL A 285 24.03 -14.94 -5.67
N LYS A 286 24.80 -15.77 -4.97
CA LYS A 286 24.56 -17.22 -4.84
C LYS A 286 23.33 -17.51 -3.97
N PRO A 287 22.56 -18.58 -4.22
CA PRO A 287 21.46 -19.00 -3.35
C PRO A 287 21.93 -19.76 -2.12
N SER A 288 21.15 -19.65 -1.03
CA SER A 288 21.28 -20.50 0.14
C SER A 288 20.84 -21.95 -0.19
N GLY A 289 21.58 -22.92 0.34
CA GLY A 289 21.19 -24.33 0.32
C GLY A 289 20.15 -24.68 1.39
N PRO A 290 19.72 -25.94 1.49
CA PRO A 290 18.77 -26.38 2.51
C PRO A 290 19.35 -26.18 3.90
N LEU A 291 18.56 -25.57 4.78
CA LEU A 291 18.89 -25.39 6.18
C LEU A 291 18.42 -26.62 6.97
N LEU A 292 19.40 -27.35 7.51
CA LEU A 292 19.24 -28.66 8.14
C LEU A 292 19.89 -28.67 9.53
N SER A 293 19.36 -29.49 10.43
CA SER A 293 20.03 -29.79 11.69
C SER A 293 21.24 -30.69 11.44
N PRO A 294 22.39 -30.47 12.10
CA PRO A 294 23.54 -31.37 11.99
C PRO A 294 23.33 -32.72 12.68
N SER A 295 22.40 -32.81 13.63
CA SER A 295 22.23 -33.98 14.52
C SER A 295 20.81 -34.55 14.56
N ILE A 296 19.80 -33.82 14.06
CA ILE A 296 18.40 -34.25 14.06
C ILE A 296 17.95 -34.53 12.63
N PRO A 297 17.49 -35.75 12.29
CA PRO A 297 16.91 -36.04 10.99
C PRO A 297 15.69 -35.15 10.71
N PRO A 298 15.57 -34.55 9.51
CA PRO A 298 14.43 -33.70 9.19
C PRO A 298 13.17 -34.55 8.95
N LYS A 299 12.05 -34.15 9.55
CA LYS A 299 10.71 -34.73 9.36
C LYS A 299 9.83 -33.89 8.44
N VAL A 300 9.93 -32.57 8.55
CA VAL A 300 9.11 -31.62 7.79
C VAL A 300 10.01 -30.73 6.95
N LEU A 301 9.78 -30.70 5.64
CA LEU A 301 10.41 -29.76 4.73
C LEU A 301 9.47 -28.56 4.47
N ILE A 302 9.86 -27.38 4.93
CA ILE A 302 9.14 -26.14 4.61
C ILE A 302 9.83 -25.43 3.45
N VAL A 303 9.08 -25.12 2.39
CA VAL A 303 9.62 -24.48 1.17
C VAL A 303 8.99 -23.13 0.86
N GLY A 304 9.84 -22.14 0.59
CA GLY A 304 9.49 -20.89 -0.08
C GLY A 304 9.46 -21.02 -1.61
N GLU A 305 8.95 -19.99 -2.32
CA GLU A 305 8.93 -19.99 -3.79
C GLU A 305 10.33 -19.83 -4.40
N THR A 306 11.15 -18.91 -3.87
CA THR A 306 12.45 -18.50 -4.43
C THR A 306 13.51 -18.44 -3.36
N ALA A 307 14.76 -18.82 -3.67
CA ALA A 307 15.89 -18.92 -2.77
C ALA A 307 16.27 -17.63 -2.02
N SER A 308 16.76 -17.82 -0.79
CA SER A 308 17.41 -16.78 0.00
C SER A 308 18.81 -16.52 -0.55
N PRO A 309 19.32 -15.28 -0.52
CA PRO A 309 20.72 -15.04 -0.85
C PRO A 309 21.62 -15.80 0.13
N LEU A 310 22.74 -16.33 -0.33
CA LEU A 310 23.75 -16.91 0.53
C LEU A 310 24.46 -15.77 1.28
N PRO A 311 24.32 -15.67 2.61
CA PRO A 311 25.02 -14.65 3.39
C PRO A 311 26.52 -14.95 3.48
N SER A 312 27.32 -13.93 3.82
CA SER A 312 28.75 -14.09 4.07
C SER A 312 29.06 -15.10 5.19
N ASN A 313 28.19 -15.18 6.21
CA ASN A 313 28.22 -16.23 7.22
C ASN A 313 27.02 -17.17 7.01
N PRO A 314 27.23 -18.43 6.60
CA PRO A 314 26.18 -19.42 6.37
C PRO A 314 25.25 -19.66 7.56
N GLU A 315 25.69 -19.40 8.80
CA GLU A 315 24.82 -19.50 9.98
C GLU A 315 23.60 -18.58 9.91
N TYR A 316 23.66 -17.54 9.08
CA TYR A 316 22.63 -16.51 8.94
C TYR A 316 21.70 -16.75 7.74
N ALA A 317 21.84 -17.89 7.05
CA ALA A 317 20.99 -18.23 5.92
C ALA A 317 19.52 -18.15 6.34
N TYR A 318 18.65 -17.55 5.52
CA TYR A 318 17.21 -17.36 5.77
C TYR A 318 16.79 -16.34 6.83
N CYS A 319 17.70 -15.66 7.54
CA CYS A 319 17.29 -14.71 8.61
C CYS A 319 16.41 -13.54 8.12
N GLU A 320 16.41 -13.25 6.81
CA GLU A 320 15.57 -12.20 6.22
C GLU A 320 14.12 -12.64 5.98
N ARG A 321 13.80 -13.93 6.22
CA ARG A 321 12.48 -14.50 5.90
C ARG A 321 11.45 -14.28 7.00
N SER A 322 10.23 -14.00 6.57
CA SER A 322 9.09 -13.78 7.44
C SER A 322 8.53 -15.06 8.09
N MET A 323 8.93 -16.26 7.63
CA MET A 323 8.49 -17.53 8.25
C MET A 323 8.87 -17.63 9.72
N TRP A 324 10.00 -17.06 10.11
CA TRP A 324 10.47 -17.01 11.49
C TRP A 324 9.52 -16.25 12.43
N ILE A 325 8.69 -15.34 11.91
CA ILE A 325 7.64 -14.67 12.70
C ILE A 325 6.57 -15.68 13.13
N VAL A 326 6.18 -16.58 12.23
CA VAL A 326 5.18 -17.62 12.53
C VAL A 326 5.79 -18.68 13.43
N LEU A 327 7.01 -19.15 13.12
CA LEU A 327 7.70 -20.16 13.92
C LEU A 327 8.01 -19.67 15.34
N SER A 328 8.49 -18.43 15.53
CA SER A 328 8.73 -17.89 16.88
C SER A 328 7.48 -17.91 17.74
N LYS A 329 6.33 -17.46 17.20
CA LYS A 329 5.05 -17.52 17.92
C LYS A 329 4.52 -18.93 18.11
N MET A 330 4.75 -19.81 17.15
CA MET A 330 4.37 -21.21 17.25
C MET A 330 5.07 -21.91 18.43
N PHE A 331 6.31 -21.50 18.71
CA PHE A 331 7.13 -21.99 19.81
C PHE A 331 7.07 -21.14 21.08
N ASP A 332 6.11 -20.22 21.18
CA ASP A 332 5.92 -19.33 22.34
C ASP A 332 7.17 -18.51 22.69
N LEU A 333 7.98 -18.18 21.68
CA LEU A 333 9.14 -17.30 21.78
C LEU A 333 8.76 -15.83 21.55
N PRO A 334 9.58 -14.87 22.01
CA PRO A 334 9.41 -13.46 21.67
C PRO A 334 9.28 -13.23 20.16
N THR A 335 8.48 -12.24 19.76
CA THR A 335 8.19 -12.01 18.34
C THR A 335 9.46 -11.73 17.57
N TYR A 336 9.77 -12.62 16.61
CA TYR A 336 10.93 -12.46 15.74
C TYR A 336 10.73 -11.30 14.76
N LYS A 337 11.81 -10.56 14.48
CA LYS A 337 11.85 -9.51 13.47
C LYS A 337 12.88 -9.87 12.40
N PRO A 338 12.48 -10.06 11.12
CA PRO A 338 13.40 -10.47 10.05
C PRO A 338 14.60 -9.53 9.88
N ILE A 339 15.76 -10.13 9.71
CA ILE A 339 17.05 -9.44 9.63
C ILE A 339 17.42 -9.29 8.16
N LEU A 340 17.21 -8.10 7.60
CA LEU A 340 17.43 -7.85 6.16
C LEU A 340 18.91 -7.72 5.79
N ASP A 341 19.72 -7.27 6.73
CA ASP A 341 21.16 -7.13 6.58
C ASP A 341 21.84 -7.68 7.84
N PRO A 342 22.38 -8.91 7.77
CA PRO A 342 23.07 -9.53 8.90
C PRO A 342 24.32 -8.76 9.34
N SER A 343 24.93 -7.95 8.47
CA SER A 343 26.15 -7.22 8.79
C SER A 343 25.92 -5.99 9.68
N SER A 344 24.70 -5.46 9.70
CA SER A 344 24.29 -4.32 10.54
C SER A 344 23.35 -4.69 11.68
N ALA A 345 23.13 -5.99 11.91
CA ALA A 345 22.24 -6.49 12.94
C ALA A 345 22.87 -6.43 14.34
N SER A 346 22.10 -5.98 15.34
CA SER A 346 22.51 -6.04 16.75
C SER A 346 22.72 -7.49 17.20
N GLU A 347 23.65 -7.71 18.14
CA GLU A 347 23.93 -9.02 18.74
C GLU A 347 22.66 -9.69 19.31
N THR A 348 21.79 -8.92 19.97
CA THR A 348 20.50 -9.41 20.51
C THR A 348 19.56 -9.93 19.42
N ALA A 349 19.50 -9.26 18.27
CA ALA A 349 18.67 -9.70 17.14
C ALA A 349 19.22 -11.01 16.54
N MET A 350 20.55 -11.13 16.41
CA MET A 350 21.18 -12.35 15.92
C MET A 350 21.03 -13.51 16.90
N ALA A 351 21.12 -13.27 18.21
CA ALA A 351 20.84 -14.27 19.23
C ALA A 351 19.39 -14.77 19.14
N SER A 352 18.42 -13.85 19.01
CA SER A 352 17.00 -14.20 18.81
C SER A 352 16.80 -15.05 17.55
N TYR A 353 17.47 -14.71 16.44
CA TYR A 353 17.43 -15.52 15.23
C TYR A 353 17.96 -16.94 15.47
N LYS A 354 19.14 -17.07 16.10
CA LYS A 354 19.75 -18.37 16.39
C LYS A 354 18.84 -19.23 17.28
N VAL A 355 18.19 -18.65 18.28
CA VAL A 355 17.24 -19.37 19.16
C VAL A 355 16.08 -19.97 18.36
N VAL A 356 15.37 -19.15 17.57
CA VAL A 356 14.20 -19.63 16.81
C VAL A 356 14.63 -20.64 15.74
N LYS A 357 15.75 -20.38 15.05
CA LYS A 357 16.33 -21.28 14.05
C LYS A 357 16.67 -22.64 14.65
N ASN A 358 17.45 -22.65 15.73
CA ASN A 358 17.91 -23.89 16.34
C ASN A 358 16.75 -24.69 16.91
N LEU A 359 15.73 -24.03 17.46
CA LEU A 359 14.53 -24.71 17.94
C LEU A 359 13.71 -25.35 16.80
N ALA A 360 13.56 -24.66 15.67
CA ALA A 360 12.91 -25.23 14.48
C ALA A 360 13.67 -26.48 13.98
N LEU A 361 15.00 -26.38 13.86
CA LEU A 361 15.85 -27.49 13.44
C LEU A 361 15.82 -28.66 14.43
N ALA A 362 15.80 -28.37 15.74
CA ALA A 362 15.70 -29.39 16.79
C ALA A 362 14.34 -30.12 16.78
N LYS A 363 13.29 -29.47 16.30
CA LYS A 363 11.96 -30.06 16.07
C LYS A 363 11.87 -30.84 14.74
N GLY A 364 12.98 -31.03 14.02
CA GLY A 364 13.00 -31.75 12.75
C GLY A 364 12.45 -30.95 11.56
N ILE A 365 12.30 -29.64 11.69
CA ILE A 365 11.87 -28.78 10.58
C ILE A 365 13.11 -28.39 9.77
N CYS A 366 13.17 -28.78 8.50
CA CYS A 366 14.15 -28.24 7.56
C CYS A 366 13.53 -27.19 6.64
N ILE A 367 14.36 -26.29 6.14
CA ILE A 367 13.92 -25.12 5.37
C ILE A 367 14.67 -25.08 4.05
N TRP A 368 13.94 -24.88 2.96
CA TRP A 368 14.54 -24.62 1.66
C TRP A 368 13.59 -23.80 0.78
N ASP A 369 13.78 -23.85 -0.54
CA ASP A 369 12.94 -23.17 -1.51
C ASP A 369 12.74 -24.03 -2.76
N VAL A 370 11.66 -23.79 -3.49
CA VAL A 370 11.35 -24.49 -4.75
C VAL A 370 12.32 -24.09 -5.87
N LEU A 371 12.68 -22.80 -5.95
CA LEU A 371 13.59 -22.29 -6.97
C LEU A 371 14.91 -21.82 -6.37
N ALA A 372 16.03 -22.17 -7.01
CA ALA A 372 17.38 -21.65 -6.74
C ALA A 372 17.55 -20.17 -7.13
N ASN A 373 16.58 -19.57 -7.81
CA ASN A 373 16.62 -18.15 -8.15
C ASN A 373 16.60 -17.30 -6.87
N VAL A 374 17.69 -16.57 -6.62
CA VAL A 374 17.77 -15.66 -5.48
C VAL A 374 16.80 -14.51 -5.65
N HIS A 375 16.04 -14.22 -4.60
CA HIS A 375 15.15 -13.07 -4.55
C HIS A 375 15.92 -11.74 -4.67
N GLN A 376 15.99 -11.16 -5.88
CA GLN A 376 16.61 -9.84 -6.10
C GLN A 376 15.55 -8.74 -6.13
N LYS A 377 15.63 -7.75 -5.22
CA LYS A 377 14.90 -6.47 -5.34
C LYS A 377 15.59 -5.61 -6.40
N SER A 378 15.10 -5.65 -7.64
CA SER A 378 15.65 -4.83 -8.73
C SER A 378 15.44 -3.32 -8.50
N LYS A 379 16.53 -2.55 -8.36
CA LYS A 379 16.54 -1.09 -8.58
C LYS A 379 16.94 -0.85 -10.05
N GLY A 380 16.01 -0.35 -10.87
CA GLY A 380 16.31 0.20 -12.20
C GLY A 380 16.53 -0.82 -13.33
N ARG A 381 15.90 -0.51 -14.48
CA ARG A 381 15.88 -1.22 -15.78
C ARG A 381 15.17 -2.60 -15.81
N LYS A 382 14.32 -2.76 -16.84
CA LYS A 382 13.72 -4.05 -17.23
C LYS A 382 14.84 -5.02 -17.66
N LYS A 383 15.29 -5.91 -16.77
CA LYS A 383 16.02 -7.12 -17.17
C LYS A 383 15.02 -8.20 -17.60
N GLN A 384 15.42 -9.07 -18.52
CA GLN A 384 14.65 -10.25 -18.92
C GLN A 384 14.26 -11.07 -17.68
N LYS A 385 13.09 -11.71 -17.72
CA LYS A 385 12.64 -12.58 -16.62
C LYS A 385 13.66 -13.72 -16.49
N PRO A 386 14.35 -13.88 -15.35
CA PRO A 386 15.33 -14.94 -15.19
C PRO A 386 14.66 -16.30 -15.43
N VAL A 387 15.37 -17.22 -16.08
CA VAL A 387 14.90 -18.60 -16.28
C VAL A 387 14.73 -19.23 -14.90
N ASP A 388 13.56 -19.82 -14.66
CA ASP A 388 13.29 -20.54 -13.41
C ASP A 388 14.29 -21.71 -13.30
N THR A 389 15.07 -21.72 -12.23
CA THR A 389 16.05 -22.76 -11.92
C THR A 389 15.54 -23.51 -10.70
N PRO A 390 14.97 -24.71 -10.86
CA PRO A 390 14.45 -25.48 -9.72
C PRO A 390 15.59 -25.95 -8.82
N ASN A 391 15.32 -26.00 -7.51
CA ASN A 391 16.15 -26.75 -6.56
C ASN A 391 15.83 -28.24 -6.66
N ASP A 392 16.82 -29.09 -6.39
CA ASP A 392 16.68 -30.54 -6.39
C ASP A 392 16.02 -31.05 -5.10
N ILE A 393 14.74 -30.72 -4.93
CA ILE A 393 13.92 -31.20 -3.80
C ILE A 393 13.85 -32.74 -3.81
N GLN A 394 13.81 -33.36 -4.99
CA GLN A 394 13.75 -34.81 -5.12
C GLN A 394 15.01 -35.51 -4.61
N GLY A 395 16.19 -35.00 -4.97
CA GLY A 395 17.46 -35.48 -4.42
C GLY A 395 17.53 -35.29 -2.90
N LEU A 396 16.94 -34.21 -2.36
CA LEU A 396 16.85 -34.00 -0.92
C LEU A 396 15.93 -35.04 -0.24
N LEU A 397 14.76 -35.34 -0.80
CA LEU A 397 13.84 -36.34 -0.27
C LEU A 397 14.44 -37.75 -0.30
N LYS A 398 15.16 -38.10 -1.38
CA LYS A 398 15.91 -39.37 -1.47
C LYS A 398 17.03 -39.45 -0.44
N LYS A 399 17.71 -38.33 -0.19
CA LYS A 399 18.80 -38.25 0.79
C LYS A 399 18.29 -38.31 2.24
N TYR A 400 17.10 -37.78 2.50
CA TYR A 400 16.48 -37.78 3.84
C TYR A 400 15.11 -38.45 3.80
N PRO A 401 15.06 -39.80 3.86
CA PRO A 401 13.80 -40.54 3.88
C PRO A 401 12.95 -40.28 5.13
N SER A 402 13.50 -39.63 6.16
CA SER A 402 12.73 -39.20 7.33
C SER A 402 11.76 -38.06 7.05
N ILE A 403 11.87 -37.38 5.89
CA ILE A 403 10.92 -36.32 5.52
C ILE A 403 9.61 -36.95 5.07
N GLU A 404 8.55 -36.71 5.85
CA GLU A 404 7.20 -37.25 5.65
C GLU A 404 6.24 -36.17 5.13
N MET A 405 6.60 -34.89 5.24
CA MET A 405 5.75 -33.76 4.84
C MET A 405 6.53 -32.65 4.13
N ILE A 406 5.92 -32.09 3.07
CA ILE A 406 6.33 -30.84 2.44
C ILE A 406 5.29 -29.74 2.68
N GLY A 407 5.67 -28.73 3.48
CA GLY A 407 4.88 -27.53 3.74
C GLY A 407 5.24 -26.39 2.79
N PHE A 408 4.35 -26.08 1.85
CA PHE A 408 4.55 -24.95 0.92
C PHE A 408 4.10 -23.63 1.56
N ILE A 409 5.01 -22.66 1.71
CA ILE A 409 4.66 -21.34 2.25
C ILE A 409 3.89 -20.53 1.19
N GLY A 410 2.57 -20.66 1.22
CA GLY A 410 1.63 -19.98 0.33
C GLY A 410 1.41 -20.68 -1.01
N GLN A 411 0.29 -20.34 -1.65
CA GLN A 411 -0.18 -20.97 -2.89
C GLN A 411 0.81 -20.88 -4.06
N LYS A 412 1.67 -19.86 -4.09
CA LYS A 412 2.66 -19.69 -5.17
C LYS A 412 3.76 -20.74 -5.14
N ALA A 413 4.28 -21.05 -3.95
CA ALA A 413 5.31 -22.07 -3.80
C ALA A 413 4.77 -23.43 -4.23
N HIS A 414 3.54 -23.77 -3.81
CA HIS A 414 2.87 -25.01 -4.21
C HIS A 414 2.60 -25.07 -5.71
N ALA A 415 2.01 -24.02 -6.29
CA ALA A 415 1.74 -23.97 -7.73
C ALA A 415 3.03 -24.03 -8.55
N LYS A 416 4.12 -23.39 -8.08
CA LYS A 416 5.42 -23.42 -8.74
C LYS A 416 6.01 -24.83 -8.70
N TYR A 417 6.00 -25.47 -7.52
CA TYR A 417 6.43 -26.85 -7.37
C TYR A 417 5.67 -27.74 -8.36
N LYS A 418 4.33 -27.73 -8.33
CA LYS A 418 3.49 -28.48 -9.28
C LYS A 418 3.79 -28.21 -10.75
N SER A 419 4.05 -26.95 -11.13
CA SER A 419 4.36 -26.62 -12.52
C SER A 419 5.71 -27.16 -13.01
N LEU A 420 6.63 -27.47 -12.09
CA LEU A 420 7.95 -28.03 -12.43
C LEU A 420 7.92 -29.56 -12.55
N LEU A 421 6.80 -30.19 -12.18
CA LEU A 421 6.54 -31.64 -12.21
C LEU A 421 5.99 -32.14 -13.57
N HIS A 422 6.19 -31.41 -14.67
CA HIS A 422 5.58 -31.66 -16.00
C HIS A 422 5.45 -33.16 -16.37
N ASP A 423 4.21 -33.66 -16.51
CA ASP A 423 3.76 -34.96 -17.08
C ASP A 423 4.58 -36.23 -16.76
N ASP A 424 5.43 -36.21 -15.74
CA ASP A 424 6.19 -37.37 -15.29
C ASP A 424 5.47 -38.03 -14.10
N PRO A 425 4.85 -39.22 -14.28
CA PRO A 425 4.28 -39.99 -13.18
C PRO A 425 5.37 -40.52 -12.24
N ALA A 426 6.65 -40.46 -12.62
CA ALA A 426 7.78 -40.89 -11.79
C ALA A 426 8.21 -39.82 -10.78
N HIS A 427 7.25 -39.35 -9.98
CA HIS A 427 7.50 -38.63 -8.73
C HIS A 427 7.64 -39.53 -7.51
N ASP A 428 7.70 -40.83 -7.74
CA ASP A 428 7.47 -41.83 -6.72
C ASP A 428 8.79 -42.52 -6.37
N ASP A 429 9.34 -42.20 -5.19
CA ASP A 429 10.21 -43.14 -4.49
C ASP A 429 9.38 -44.18 -3.71
N GLY A 430 8.08 -44.31 -4.03
CA GLY A 430 7.12 -45.22 -3.43
C GLY A 430 6.47 -44.67 -2.16
N ARG A 431 6.81 -43.44 -1.74
CA ARG A 431 6.47 -42.90 -0.42
C ARG A 431 5.39 -41.84 -0.49
N ASP A 432 4.42 -41.98 0.39
CA ASP A 432 3.32 -41.02 0.56
C ASP A 432 3.81 -39.79 1.36
N VAL A 433 4.52 -38.88 0.70
CA VAL A 433 4.95 -37.60 1.31
C VAL A 433 3.80 -36.60 1.27
N GLN A 434 3.35 -36.15 2.44
CA GLN A 434 2.21 -35.27 2.56
C GLN A 434 2.51 -33.86 2.00
N LEU A 435 1.75 -33.43 1.00
CA LEU A 435 1.87 -32.10 0.40
C LEU A 435 0.85 -31.13 0.99
N VAL A 436 1.30 -30.16 1.79
CA VAL A 436 0.41 -29.22 2.50
C VAL A 436 0.69 -27.78 2.11
N THR A 437 -0.37 -27.02 1.80
CA THR A 437 -0.22 -25.58 1.56
C THR A 437 -0.43 -24.79 2.83
N LEU A 438 0.66 -24.26 3.36
CA LEU A 438 0.63 -23.39 4.53
C LEU A 438 0.17 -21.98 4.12
N PRO A 439 -0.58 -21.27 4.99
CA PRO A 439 -0.77 -19.84 4.83
C PRO A 439 0.57 -19.12 4.67
N SER A 440 0.64 -18.18 3.72
CA SER A 440 1.87 -17.41 3.52
C SER A 440 2.26 -16.71 4.82
N SER A 441 3.49 -16.97 5.27
CA SER A 441 4.10 -16.31 6.42
C SER A 441 4.38 -14.82 6.19
N SER A 442 4.27 -14.37 4.92
CA SER A 442 4.43 -12.96 4.60
C SER A 442 3.38 -12.11 5.33
N PRO A 443 3.79 -10.99 5.94
CA PRO A 443 2.87 -9.96 6.44
C PRO A 443 1.95 -9.43 5.33
N SER A 444 2.34 -9.57 4.06
CA SER A 444 1.53 -9.18 2.90
C SER A 444 0.28 -10.03 2.67
N ASN A 445 0.18 -11.21 3.28
CA ASN A 445 -1.05 -11.99 3.28
C ASN A 445 -1.93 -11.55 4.45
N THR A 446 -2.79 -10.55 4.20
CA THR A 446 -3.66 -9.92 5.21
C THR A 446 -5.00 -10.64 5.38
N ARG A 447 -5.25 -11.74 4.64
CA ARG A 447 -6.48 -12.53 4.76
C ARG A 447 -6.56 -13.26 6.10
N LEU A 448 -5.41 -13.55 6.71
CA LEU A 448 -5.31 -14.24 7.99
C LEU A 448 -4.41 -13.42 8.92
N SER A 449 -4.84 -13.27 10.17
CA SER A 449 -4.01 -12.72 11.25
C SER A 449 -2.80 -13.62 11.52
N VAL A 450 -1.79 -13.10 12.24
CA VAL A 450 -0.63 -13.92 12.60
C VAL A 450 -1.05 -15.11 13.48
N VAL A 451 -2.01 -14.92 14.38
CA VAL A 451 -2.55 -16.00 15.23
C VAL A 451 -3.18 -17.09 14.36
N GLN A 452 -4.07 -16.72 13.44
CA GLN A 452 -4.67 -17.68 12.51
C GLN A 452 -3.65 -18.40 11.61
N LYS A 453 -2.54 -17.74 11.25
CA LYS A 453 -1.43 -18.39 10.54
C LYS A 453 -0.73 -19.41 11.44
N VAL A 454 -0.47 -19.06 12.70
CA VAL A 454 0.13 -19.96 13.70
C VAL A 454 -0.77 -21.17 13.90
N ASP A 455 -2.07 -20.98 14.11
CA ASP A 455 -3.02 -22.08 14.32
C ASP A 455 -3.06 -23.03 13.13
N ALA A 456 -3.08 -22.48 11.91
CA ALA A 456 -3.03 -23.28 10.69
C ALA A 456 -1.70 -24.03 10.51
N TRP A 457 -0.57 -23.43 10.90
CA TRP A 457 0.73 -24.10 10.87
C TRP A 457 0.82 -25.19 11.94
N LYS A 458 0.37 -24.92 13.18
CA LYS A 458 0.28 -25.91 14.27
C LYS A 458 -0.57 -27.11 13.84
N SER A 459 -1.78 -26.85 13.32
CA SER A 459 -2.70 -27.90 12.84
C SER A 459 -2.08 -28.72 11.70
N ALA A 460 -1.32 -28.08 10.81
CA ALA A 460 -0.65 -28.77 9.71
C ALA A 460 0.51 -29.65 10.18
N PHE A 461 1.17 -29.29 11.27
CA PHE A 461 2.31 -30.02 11.82
C PHE A 461 1.94 -30.98 12.96
N GLU A 462 0.68 -31.02 13.38
CA GLU A 462 0.22 -31.71 14.58
C GLU A 462 0.57 -33.20 14.60
N LYS A 463 0.56 -33.86 13.43
CA LYS A 463 0.95 -35.28 13.28
C LYS A 463 2.47 -35.50 13.31
N GLU A 464 3.25 -34.54 12.84
CA GLU A 464 4.69 -34.67 12.60
C GLU A 464 5.56 -34.17 13.77
N MET A 465 4.99 -33.30 14.61
CA MET A 465 5.67 -32.66 15.75
C MET A 465 5.19 -33.13 17.13
N ALA A 466 4.29 -34.12 17.17
CA ALA A 466 4.07 -34.95 18.36
C ALA A 466 5.31 -35.82 18.62
#